data_AF-A0A353WRR5-F1
#
_entry.id   AF-A0A353WRR5-F1
#
_cell.length_a   1.000
_cell.length_b   1.000
_cell.length_c   1.000
_cell.angle_alpha   90.00
_cell.angle_beta   90.00
_cell.angle_gamma   90.00
#
_symmetry.space_group_name_H-M   'P 1'
#
loop_
_entity.id
_entity.type
_entity.pdbx_description
1 polymer ?
#
loop_
_entity_poly.entity_id
_entity_poly.type
_entity_poly.pdbx_seq_one_letter_code
_entity_poly.pdbx_strand_id
1 'polypeptide(L)'
;MEWWEALLLGLVQGLTEFLPVSSSGHLTIFRELLGVDPEGFLDFTVTVHFATVLSTIVVFWSVIVRILKGVLKFKYNDETDYFLKICVSMIPV
;
A
#
# COMPACT_ATOMS: atom_id res chain seq x y z
N MET A 1 3.66 2.47 22.39
CA MET A 1 3.56 3.54 21.38
C MET A 1 2.42 4.47 21.79
N GLU A 2 2.74 5.74 21.94
CA GLU A 2 1.77 6.80 22.20
C GLU A 2 1.04 7.21 20.90
N TRP A 3 -0.15 7.81 21.02
CA TRP A 3 -0.97 8.17 19.86
C TRP A 3 -0.28 9.15 18.89
N TRP A 4 0.59 10.03 19.39
CA TRP A 4 1.31 11.00 18.58
C TRP A 4 2.48 10.37 17.81
N GLU A 5 3.13 9.36 18.38
CA GLU A 5 4.15 8.54 17.70
C GLU A 5 3.50 7.77 16.55
N ALA A 6 2.33 7.17 16.81
CA ALA A 6 1.53 6.48 15.81
C ALA A 6 1.12 7.42 14.67
N LEU A 7 0.71 8.66 14.99
CA LEU A 7 0.38 9.67 14.00
C LEU A 7 1.60 10.04 13.14
N LEU A 8 2.75 10.29 13.76
CA LEU A 8 3.97 10.68 13.05
C LEU A 8 4.47 9.55 12.15
N LEU A 9 4.55 8.32 12.66
CA LEU A 9 4.96 7.15 11.89
C LEU A 9 3.95 6.82 10.78
N GLY A 10 2.66 7.01 11.03
CA GLY A 10 1.61 6.88 10.01
C GLY A 10 1.77 7.91 8.88
N LEU A 11 2.13 9.16 9.20
CA LEU A 11 2.45 10.18 8.20
C LEU A 11 3.72 9.81 7.40
N VAL A 12 4.77 9.34 8.07
CA VAL A 12 6.00 8.88 7.41
C VAL A 12 5.68 7.75 6.44
N GLN A 13 4.93 6.72 6.86
CA GLN A 13 4.50 5.64 5.97
C GLN A 13 3.68 6.18 4.80
N GLY A 14 2.65 6.99 5.07
CA GLY A 14 1.75 7.50 4.04
C GLY A 14 2.45 8.36 2.99
N LEU A 15 3.48 9.12 3.38
CA LEU A 15 4.27 9.94 2.46
C LEU A 15 5.31 9.13 1.69
N THR A 16 5.95 8.15 2.34
CA THR A 16 7.08 7.43 1.75
C THR A 16 6.68 6.20 0.93
N GLU A 17 5.51 5.60 1.18
CA GLU A 17 5.07 4.39 0.47
C GLU A 17 4.89 4.63 -1.03
N PHE A 18 4.41 5.81 -1.42
CA PHE A 18 4.16 6.15 -2.82
C PHE A 18 5.40 6.73 -3.53
N LEU A 19 6.48 6.94 -2.77
CA LEU A 19 7.73 7.48 -3.29
C LEU A 19 8.78 6.36 -3.37
N PRO A 20 9.67 6.37 -4.38
CA PRO A 20 10.71 5.35 -4.53
C PRO A 20 11.88 5.60 -3.58
N VAL A 21 11.60 5.65 -2.27
CA VAL A 21 12.56 6.04 -1.21
C VAL A 21 12.68 5.01 -0.08
N SER A 22 12.04 3.84 -0.20
CA SER A 22 11.98 2.78 0.84
C SER A 22 11.25 3.21 2.11
N SER A 23 9.94 2.95 2.16
CA SER A 23 9.07 3.24 3.31
C SER A 23 9.47 2.45 4.56
N SER A 24 9.78 1.16 4.42
CA SER A 24 10.21 0.30 5.53
C SER A 24 11.50 0.79 6.21
N GLY A 25 12.44 1.33 5.43
CA GLY A 25 13.66 1.96 5.94
C GLY A 25 13.35 3.20 6.77
N HIS A 26 12.53 4.11 6.26
CA HIS A 26 12.12 5.31 6.98
C HIS A 26 11.37 4.98 8.26
N LEU A 27 10.43 4.03 8.22
CA LEU A 27 9.66 3.60 9.38
C LEU A 27 10.55 3.04 10.50
N THR A 28 11.57 2.26 10.12
CA THR A 28 12.56 1.71 11.06
C THR A 28 13.42 2.81 11.68
N ILE A 29 13.93 3.76 10.87
CA ILE A 29 14.74 4.88 11.37
C ILE A 29 13.95 5.73 12.36
N PHE A 30 12.72 6.10 12.01
CA PHE A 30 11.89 6.92 12.90
C PHE A 30 11.48 6.19 14.17
N ARG A 31 11.26 4.86 14.11
CA ARG A 31 11.04 4.04 15.30
C ARG A 31 12.20 4.13 16.29
N GLU A 32 13.44 3.96 15.80
CA GLU A 32 14.64 4.06 16.64
C GLU A 32 14.82 5.47 17.22
N LEU A 33 14.56 6.51 16.41
CA LEU A 33 14.66 7.90 16.87
C LEU A 33 13.64 8.26 17.95
N LEU A 34 12.44 7.67 17.87
CA LEU A 34 11.38 7.87 18.86
C LEU A 34 11.53 6.96 20.09
N GLY A 35 12.45 6.00 20.07
CA GLY A 35 12.62 5.04 21.15
C GLY A 35 11.42 4.11 21.34
N VAL A 36 10.67 3.84 20.25
CA VAL A 36 9.49 2.98 20.31
C VAL A 36 9.92 1.53 20.44
N ASP A 37 9.38 0.85 21.47
CA ASP A 37 9.69 -0.55 21.72
C ASP A 37 9.39 -1.44 20.51
N PRO A 38 10.23 -2.47 20.24
CA PRO A 38 10.00 -3.41 19.15
C PRO A 38 8.75 -4.25 19.31
N GLU A 39 8.30 -4.47 20.54
CA GLU A 39 7.12 -5.29 20.83
C GLU A 39 5.87 -4.66 20.22
N GLY A 40 5.17 -5.43 19.37
CA GLY A 40 3.95 -4.96 18.68
C GLY A 40 4.19 -4.01 17.50
N PHE A 41 5.45 -3.64 17.18
CA PHE A 41 5.73 -2.75 16.05
C PHE A 41 5.43 -3.37 14.69
N LEU A 42 5.52 -4.70 14.58
CA LEU A 42 5.14 -5.43 13.37
C LEU A 42 3.65 -5.24 13.05
N ASP A 43 2.79 -5.34 14.06
CA ASP A 43 1.34 -5.16 13.90
C ASP A 43 1.02 -3.74 13.43
N PHE A 44 1.70 -2.74 13.99
CA PHE A 44 1.61 -1.35 13.54
C PHE A 44 2.05 -1.21 12.07
N THR A 45 3.22 -1.75 11.71
CA THR A 45 3.78 -1.69 10.36
C THR A 45 2.84 -2.30 9.32
N VAL A 46 2.26 -3.47 9.63
CA VAL A 46 1.26 -4.15 8.78
C VAL A 46 -0.01 -3.31 8.66
N THR A 47 -0.47 -2.72 9.77
CA THR A 47 -1.67 -1.86 9.78
C THR A 47 -1.50 -0.62 8.89
N VAL A 48 -0.35 0.05 8.96
CA VAL A 48 -0.09 1.24 8.13
C VAL A 48 0.14 0.89 6.66
N HIS A 49 0.73 -0.26 6.33
CA HIS A 49 0.78 -0.78 4.94
C HIS A 49 -0.62 -1.12 4.42
N PHE A 50 -1.47 -1.70 5.26
CA PHE A 50 -2.86 -1.95 4.88
C PHE A 50 -3.60 -0.63 4.60
N ALA A 51 -3.36 0.41 5.40
CA ALA A 51 -3.93 1.74 5.18
C ALA A 51 -3.46 2.36 3.85
N THR A 52 -2.21 2.18 3.44
CA THR A 52 -1.71 2.67 2.14
C THR A 52 -2.29 1.88 0.96
N VAL A 53 -2.49 0.57 1.11
CA VAL A 53 -3.23 -0.23 0.11
C VAL A 53 -4.68 0.26 -0.01
N LEU A 54 -5.37 0.49 1.11
CA LEU A 54 -6.74 1.05 1.10
C LEU A 54 -6.78 2.43 0.43
N SER A 55 -5.83 3.31 0.76
CA SER A 55 -5.70 4.62 0.11
C SER A 55 -5.57 4.48 -1.41
N THR A 56 -4.72 3.55 -1.87
CA THR A 56 -4.56 3.24 -3.30
C THR A 56 -5.87 2.76 -3.93
N ILE A 57 -6.59 1.85 -3.28
CA ILE A 57 -7.88 1.35 -3.77
C ILE A 57 -8.90 2.49 -3.89
N VAL A 58 -8.98 3.38 -2.92
CA VAL A 58 -9.90 4.53 -2.92
C VAL A 58 -9.54 5.50 -4.05
N VAL A 59 -8.26 5.86 -4.20
CA VAL A 59 -7.79 6.76 -5.26
C VAL A 59 -8.05 6.17 -6.65
N PHE A 60 -7.80 4.87 -6.84
CA PHE A 60 -7.99 4.16 -8.10
C PHE A 60 -9.37 3.50 -8.24
N TRP A 61 -10.34 3.86 -7.39
CA TRP A 61 -11.64 3.18 -7.32
C TRP A 61 -12.35 3.09 -8.68
N SER A 62 -12.39 4.18 -9.44
CA SER A 62 -13.02 4.21 -10.77
C SER A 62 -12.34 3.27 -11.76
N VAL A 63 -11.00 3.20 -11.71
CA VAL A 63 -10.18 2.34 -12.59
C VAL A 63 -10.39 0.88 -12.24
N ILE A 64 -10.37 0.55 -10.94
CA ILE A 64 -10.61 -0.80 -10.43
C ILE A 64 -12.01 -1.28 -10.84
N VAL A 65 -13.06 -0.48 -10.60
CA VAL A 65 -14.43 -0.83 -10.99
C VAL A 65 -14.56 -0.98 -12.51
N ARG A 66 -13.89 -0.15 -13.30
CA ARG A 66 -13.87 -0.28 -14.77
C ARG A 66 -13.25 -1.60 -15.20
N ILE A 67 -12.10 -1.97 -14.66
CA ILE A 67 -11.41 -3.23 -14.96
C ILE A 67 -12.29 -4.41 -14.55
N LEU A 68 -12.84 -4.41 -13.33
CA LEU A 68 -13.73 -5.48 -12.85
C LEU A 68 -14.95 -5.67 -13.75
N LYS A 69 -15.64 -4.58 -14.11
CA LYS A 69 -16.76 -4.65 -15.06
C LYS A 69 -16.33 -5.14 -16.45
N GLY A 70 -15.13 -4.78 -16.89
CA GLY A 70 -14.55 -5.22 -18.16
C GLY A 70 -14.29 -6.73 -18.19
N VAL A 71 -13.67 -7.26 -17.13
CA VAL A 71 -13.37 -8.69 -16.96
C VAL A 71 -14.66 -9.51 -16.84
N LEU A 72 -15.66 -9.03 -16.09
CA LEU A 72 -16.95 -9.73 -15.91
C LEU A 72 -17.81 -9.79 -17.19
N LYS A 73 -17.46 -9.08 -18.26
CA LYS A 73 -18.13 -9.22 -19.57
C LYS A 73 -17.72 -10.50 -20.30
N PHE A 74 -16.70 -11.23 -19.82
CA PHE A 74 -16.17 -12.45 -20.43
C PHE A 74 -15.89 -12.29 -21.94
N LYS A 75 -15.39 -11.11 -22.32
CA LYS A 75 -14.98 -10.78 -23.69
C LYS A 75 -13.56 -10.23 -23.64
N TYR A 76 -12.76 -10.58 -24.62
CA TYR A 76 -11.43 -9.99 -24.77
C TYR A 76 -11.59 -8.52 -25.19
N ASN A 77 -11.35 -7.62 -24.25
CA ASN A 77 -11.42 -6.16 -24.38
C ASN A 77 -10.18 -5.52 -23.74
N ASP A 78 -10.01 -4.22 -23.90
CA ASP A 78 -8.86 -3.47 -23.38
C ASP A 78 -8.72 -3.63 -21.86
N GLU A 79 -9.82 -3.74 -21.12
CA GLU A 79 -9.81 -3.96 -19.68
C GLU A 79 -9.32 -5.35 -19.28
N THR A 80 -9.68 -6.39 -20.03
CA THR A 80 -9.22 -7.76 -19.82
C THR A 80 -7.75 -7.89 -20.18
N ASP A 81 -7.33 -7.26 -21.29
CA ASP A 81 -5.91 -7.18 -21.67
C ASP A 81 -5.07 -6.47 -20.59
N TYR A 82 -5.56 -5.34 -20.07
CA TYR A 82 -4.89 -4.62 -18.98
C TYR A 82 -4.83 -5.45 -17.69
N PHE A 83 -5.91 -6.15 -17.33
CA PHE A 83 -5.92 -7.06 -16.19
C PHE A 83 -4.90 -8.20 -16.34
N LEU A 84 -4.83 -8.82 -17.53
CA LEU A 84 -3.85 -9.86 -17.81
C LEU A 84 -2.41 -9.34 -17.72
N LYS A 85 -2.14 -8.13 -18.20
CA LYS A 85 -0.82 -7.47 -18.05
C LYS A 85 -0.45 -7.30 -16.58
N ILE A 86 -1.40 -6.89 -15.73
CA ILE A 86 -1.18 -6.84 -14.28
C ILE A 86 -0.84 -8.23 -13.74
N CYS A 87 -1.64 -9.26 -14.03
CA CYS A 87 -1.37 -10.62 -13.55
C CYS A 87 0.01 -11.15 -13.99
N VAL A 88 0.39 -10.95 -15.25
CA VAL A 88 1.70 -11.36 -15.77
C VAL A 88 2.82 -10.59 -15.06
N SER A 89 2.62 -9.29 -14.79
CA SER A 89 3.61 -8.47 -14.08
C SER A 89 3.84 -8.89 -12.62
N MET A 90 2.90 -9.64 -12.01
CA MET A 90 3.03 -10.15 -10.64
C MET A 90 3.85 -11.45 -10.54
N ILE A 91 4.13 -12.12 -11.67
CA ILE A 91 4.92 -13.38 -11.68
C ILE A 91 6.40 -13.15 -11.31
N PRO A 92 7.11 -12.15 -11.87
CA PRO A 92 8.53 -11.93 -11.58
C PRO A 92 8.81 -11.13 -10.28
N VAL A 93 7.91 -11.14 -9.30
CA VAL A 93 8.05 -10.41 -8.02
C VAL A 93 8.83 -11.22 -7.00
#